data_AF-A0AB35HCA5-F1
#
_entry.id   AF-A0AB35HCA5-F1
#
_cell.length_a   1.000
_cell.length_b   1.000
_cell.length_c   1.000
_cell.angle_alpha   90.00
_cell.angle_beta   90.00
_cell.angle_gamma   90.00
#
_symmetry.space_group_name_H-M   'P 1'
#
loop_
_entity.id
_entity.type
_entity.pdbx_description
1 polymer ?
#
loop_
_entity_poly.entity_id
_entity_poly.type
_entity_poly.pdbx_seq_one_letter_code
_entity_poly.pdbx_strand_id
1 'polypeptide(L)' 'KDYPEVGNYEMHFIYGNEVATIKVIVKDTTKPKIKAPTSIDIFQYTDLSTFNFDELLESMDYNDVKDWIVNTSKVDVNT' A
#
# COMPACT_ATOMS: atom_id res chain seq x y z
N LYS A 1 -5.05 -7.02 -18.18
CA LYS A 1 -4.30 -5.79 -17.85
C LYS A 1 -3.48 -5.42 -19.07
N ASP A 2 -3.43 -4.15 -19.46
CA ASP A 2 -2.68 -3.70 -20.65
C ASP A 2 -1.18 -3.45 -20.38
N TYR A 3 -0.67 -3.90 -19.23
CA TYR A 3 0.72 -3.70 -18.80
C TYR A 3 1.31 -4.98 -18.18
N PRO A 4 2.65 -5.17 -18.26
CA PRO A 4 3.35 -6.31 -17.68
C PRO A 4 3.33 -6.29 -16.15
N GLU A 5 3.44 -7.47 -15.53
CA GLU A 5 3.53 -7.62 -14.08
C GLU A 5 4.87 -7.08 -13.52
N VAL A 6 4.93 -6.85 -12.21
CA VAL A 6 6.17 -6.47 -11.53
C VAL A 6 7.13 -7.65 -11.60
N GLY A 7 8.34 -7.42 -12.10
CA GLY A 7 9.28 -8.51 -12.29
C GLY A 7 10.53 -8.13 -13.08
N ASN A 8 11.40 -9.12 -13.21
CA ASN A 8 12.59 -9.02 -14.05
C ASN A 8 12.28 -9.65 -15.40
N TYR A 9 12.60 -8.93 -16.47
CA TYR A 9 12.38 -9.36 -17.84
C TYR A 9 13.67 -9.31 -18.63
N GLU A 10 13.74 -10.16 -19.63
CA GLU A 10 14.78 -10.15 -20.64
C GLU A 10 14.12 -9.86 -21.98
N MET A 11 14.56 -8.80 -22.66
CA MET A 11 14.07 -8.40 -23.96
C MET A 11 15.12 -8.77 -25.01
N HIS A 12 14.70 -9.56 -26.00
CA HIS A 12 15.54 -9.94 -27.14
C HIS A 12 15.15 -9.12 -28.36
N PHE A 13 16.09 -8.36 -28.90
CA PHE A 13 15.96 -7.61 -30.14
C PHE A 13 16.70 -8.36 -31.24
N ILE A 14 15.98 -8.75 -32.28
CA ILE A 14 16.54 -9.49 -33.41
C ILE A 14 16.51 -8.56 -34.63
N TYR A 15 17.68 -8.32 -35.23
CA TYR A 15 17.82 -7.55 -36.46
C TYR A 15 18.70 -8.31 -37.44
N GLY A 16 18.10 -8.85 -38.50
CA GLY A 16 18.79 -9.79 -39.38
C GLY A 16 19.28 -11.01 -38.59
N ASN A 17 20.60 -11.22 -38.59
CA ASN A 17 21.26 -12.32 -37.85
C ASN A 17 21.84 -11.86 -36.48
N GLU A 18 21.64 -10.61 -36.09
CA GLU A 18 22.14 -10.07 -34.82
C GLU A 18 21.08 -10.16 -33.73
N VAL A 19 21.51 -10.53 -32.53
CA VAL A 19 20.66 -10.59 -31.33
C VAL A 19 21.25 -9.69 -30.25
N ALA A 20 20.47 -8.72 -29.79
CA ALA A 20 20.78 -7.91 -28.63
C ALA A 20 19.84 -8.29 -27.48
N THR A 21 20.39 -8.41 -26.27
CA THR A 21 19.65 -8.83 -25.08
C THR A 21 19.75 -7.74 -24.02
N ILE A 22 18.60 -7.28 -23.52
CA ILE A 22 18.52 -6.24 -22.48
C ILE A 22 17.73 -6.78 -21.29
N LYS A 23 18.30 -6.63 -20.10
CA LYS A 23 17.61 -6.93 -18.85
C LYS A 23 16.89 -5.68 -18.38
N VAL A 24 15.59 -5.80 -18.13
CA VAL A 24 14.73 -4.71 -17.64
C VAL A 24 14.02 -5.14 -16.36
N ILE A 25 13.78 -4.19 -15.47
CA ILE A 25 13.08 -4.41 -14.22
C ILE A 25 11.81 -3.57 -14.26
N VAL A 26 10.65 -4.24 -14.24
CA VAL A 26 9.35 -3.58 -14.09
C VAL A 26 9.10 -3.40 -12.60
N LYS A 27 8.95 -2.15 -12.18
CA LYS A 27 8.65 -1.78 -10.79
C LYS A 27 7.27 -1.17 -10.72
N ASP A 28 6.56 -1.45 -9.64
CA ASP A 28 5.38 -0.66 -9.28
C ASP A 28 5.83 0.72 -8.78
N THR A 29 5.30 1.77 -9.40
CA THR A 29 5.56 3.17 -9.04
C THR A 29 4.32 3.85 -8.46
N THR A 30 3.21 3.12 -8.35
CA THR A 30 1.95 3.62 -7.83
C THR A 30 2.08 3.79 -6.33
N LYS A 31 1.76 4.98 -5.82
CA LYS A 31 1.69 5.19 -4.38
C LYS A 31 0.37 4.62 -3.87
N PRO A 32 0.37 3.95 -2.70
CA PRO A 32 -0.87 3.53 -2.06
C PRO A 32 -1.76 4.74 -1.81
N LYS A 33 -3.07 4.54 -1.94
CA LYS A 33 -4.08 5.51 -1.52
C LYS A 33 -4.74 5.00 -0.26
N ILE A 34 -4.71 5.81 0.79
CA ILE A 34 -5.39 5.53 2.06
C ILE A 34 -6.62 6.42 2.12
N LYS A 35 -7.77 5.83 2.46
CA LYS A 35 -8.95 6.57 2.87
C LYS A 35 -9.18 6.31 4.36
N ALA A 36 -9.46 7.39 5.07
CA ALA A 36 -9.79 7.38 6.48
C ALA A 36 -10.84 8.45 6.73
N PRO A 37 -11.71 8.29 7.73
CA PRO A 37 -12.54 9.39 8.21
C PRO A 37 -11.65 10.52 8.75
N THR A 38 -12.08 11.76 8.56
CA THR A 38 -11.36 12.94 9.08
C THR A 38 -11.45 13.05 10.61
N SER A 39 -12.49 12.46 11.19
CA SER A 39 -12.77 12.45 12.62
C SER A 39 -13.67 11.26 12.94
N ILE A 40 -13.57 10.75 14.16
CA ILE A 40 -14.44 9.69 14.69
C ILE A 40 -14.90 10.07 16.09
N ASP A 41 -16.09 9.62 16.44
CA ASP A 41 -16.61 9.73 17.80
C ASP A 41 -16.33 8.41 18.53
N ILE A 42 -15.75 8.51 19.72
CA ILE A 42 -15.45 7.37 20.58
C ILE A 42 -16.09 7.62 21.95
N PHE A 43 -16.76 6.62 22.51
CA PHE A 43 -17.33 6.73 23.85
C PHE A 43 -16.22 6.91 24.90
N GLN A 44 -16.48 7.77 25.88
CA GLN A 44 -15.56 7.95 27.00
C GLN A 44 -15.29 6.60 27.69
N TYR A 45 -14.06 6.40 28.16
CA TYR A 45 -13.58 5.15 28.77
C TYR A 45 -13.44 3.95 27.82
N THR A 46 -13.56 4.14 26.50
CA THR A 46 -13.18 3.10 25.53
C THR A 46 -11.67 2.86 25.60
N ASP A 47 -11.26 1.60 25.78
CA ASP A 47 -9.85 1.22 25.71
C ASP A 47 -9.37 1.25 24.24
N LEU A 48 -8.66 2.32 23.89
CA LEU A 48 -8.12 2.52 22.55
C LEU A 48 -7.10 1.47 22.13
N SER A 49 -6.49 0.73 23.07
CA SER A 49 -5.55 -0.35 22.73
C SER A 49 -6.24 -1.57 22.13
N THR A 50 -7.54 -1.70 22.37
CA THR A 50 -8.39 -2.80 21.85
C THR A 50 -9.39 -2.33 20.81
N PHE A 51 -9.44 -1.03 20.51
CA PHE A 51 -10.36 -0.46 19.52
C PHE A 51 -9.95 -0.88 18.11
N ASN A 52 -10.92 -1.39 17.33
CA ASN A 52 -10.67 -1.85 15.97
C ASN A 52 -10.64 -0.66 14.99
N PHE A 53 -9.46 -0.05 14.82
CA PHE A 53 -9.27 1.02 13.85
C PHE A 53 -9.26 0.53 12.40
N ASP A 54 -9.02 -0.76 12.15
CA ASP A 54 -8.88 -1.29 10.79
C ASP A 54 -10.19 -1.18 10.01
N GLU A 55 -11.33 -1.28 10.68
CA GLU A 55 -12.66 -1.07 10.09
C GLU A 55 -12.89 0.36 9.56
N LEU A 56 -12.06 1.32 9.98
CA LEU A 56 -12.15 2.72 9.57
C LEU A 56 -11.24 3.06 8.38
N LEU A 57 -10.34 2.15 8.00
CA LEU A 57 -9.25 2.43 7.07
C LEU A 57 -9.38 1.57 5.81
N GLU A 58 -9.39 2.23 4.65
CA GLU A 58 -9.28 1.54 3.36
C GLU A 58 -7.93 1.85 2.73
N SER A 59 -7.28 0.83 2.15
CA SER A 59 -6.12 1.00 1.29
C SER A 59 -6.46 0.57 -0.14
N MET A 60 -5.91 1.29 -1.11
CA MET A 60 -5.95 0.91 -2.52
C MET A 60 -4.52 0.96 -3.06
N ASP A 61 -3.96 -0.21 -3.29
CA ASP A 61 -2.63 -0.39 -3.88
C ASP A 61 -2.58 -1.73 -4.64
N TYR A 62 -1.54 -1.98 -5.42
CA TYR A 62 -1.34 -3.27 -6.08
C TYR A 62 -0.96 -4.39 -5.11
N ASN A 63 -0.33 -4.03 -3.98
CA ASN A 63 -0.01 -4.95 -2.90
C ASN A 63 -0.94 -4.71 -1.71
N ASP A 64 -1.38 -5.78 -1.07
CA ASP A 64 -2.22 -5.68 0.11
C ASP A 64 -1.46 -5.04 1.27
N VAL A 65 -2.14 -4.14 2.01
CA VAL A 65 -1.67 -3.67 3.31
C VAL A 65 -1.80 -4.83 4.31
N LYS A 66 -0.69 -5.16 4.99
CA LYS A 66 -0.65 -6.27 5.95
C LYS A 66 -1.24 -5.90 7.30
N ASP A 67 -0.79 -4.78 7.88
CA ASP A 67 -1.22 -4.31 9.21
C ASP A 67 -1.22 -2.78 9.26
N TRP A 68 -2.18 -2.19 9.99
CA TRP A 68 -2.20 -0.76 10.29
C TRP A 68 -1.49 -0.48 11.62
N ILE A 69 -0.61 0.53 11.64
CA ILE A 69 0.02 1.00 12.88
C ILE A 69 -0.66 2.31 13.28
N VAL A 70 -1.50 2.25 14.32
CA VAL A 70 -2.22 3.41 14.86
C VAL A 70 -1.54 3.91 16.13
N ASN A 71 -1.17 5.18 16.15
CA ASN A 71 -0.52 5.81 17.30
C ASN A 71 -1.51 6.70 18.06
N THR A 72 -1.89 6.26 19.26
CA THR A 72 -2.82 6.97 20.15
C THR A 72 -2.13 7.72 21.29
N SER A 73 -0.80 7.81 21.32
CA SER A 73 -0.06 8.40 22.46
C SER A 73 -0.29 9.89 22.68
N LYS A 74 -0.84 10.58 21.67
CA LYS A 74 -1.19 12.00 21.72
C LYS A 74 -2.67 12.24 21.96
N VAL A 75 -3.47 11.19 22.16
CA VAL A 75 -4.86 11.33 22.54
C VAL A 75 -4.91 11.73 24.00
N ASP A 76 -5.38 12.95 24.25
CA ASP A 76 -5.62 13.46 25.60
C ASP A 76 -7.02 13.04 26.04
N VAL A 77 -7.08 12.12 27.00
CA VAL A 77 -8.33 11.74 27.66
C VAL A 77 -8.44 12.55 28.95
N ASN A 78 -9.28 13.59 28.94
CA ASN A 78 -9.66 14.30 30.16
C ASN A 78 -10.32 13.27 31.11
N THR A 79 -9.54 12.83 32.09
CA THR A 79 -9.91 11.83 33.10
C THR A 79 -10.69 12.50 34.22
#